data_AF-A0A7V9PN55-F1
#
_entry.id   AF-A0A7V9PN55-F1
#
_cell.length_a   1.000
_cell.length_b   1.000
_cell.length_c   1.000
_cell.angle_alpha   90.00
_cell.angle_beta   90.00
_cell.angle_gamma   90.00
#
_symmetry.space_group_name_H-M   'P 1'
#
loop_
_entity.id
_entity.type
_entity.pdbx_description
1 polymer ?
#
loop_
_entity_poly.entity_id
_entity_poly.type
_entity_poly.pdbx_seq_one_letter_code
_entity_poly.pdbx_strand_id
1 'polypeptide(L)'
;MRDTQTAASPAPPATGSRIFISYRREDSAGHAGRLFDRVAARFGADQIFMDLRIEAGEDFVERIAEGVGGCAVLLAVIGDEWLDMRDGAGNRRLDDFEDFLRLEIVAALERPTRLVPVLVHGAVMPLARDLPAALAPLARRNAIELSDARWDYDVGRLLQTLERVLETPATPRDPPPPARMPRRTRGVPMPLVGA
;
A
#
# COMPACT_ATOMS: atom_id res chain seq x y z
N MET A 1 45.79 -21.84 18.66
CA MET A 1 45.08 -20.55 18.54
C MET A 1 43.74 -20.83 17.90
N ARG A 2 42.64 -20.64 18.63
CA ARG A 2 41.27 -20.78 18.13
C ARG A 2 40.74 -19.36 17.99
N ASP A 3 40.45 -18.95 16.77
CA ASP A 3 39.85 -17.65 16.48
C ASP A 3 38.42 -17.65 16.99
N THR A 4 38.17 -16.87 18.05
CA THR A 4 36.82 -16.56 18.54
C THR A 4 36.15 -15.63 17.54
N GLN A 5 35.28 -16.19 16.71
CA GLN A 5 34.33 -15.44 15.91
C GLN A 5 33.28 -14.82 16.84
N THR A 6 33.44 -13.51 17.11
CA THR A 6 32.38 -12.68 17.68
C THR A 6 31.21 -12.66 16.70
N ALA A 7 30.21 -13.49 16.95
CA ALA A 7 28.91 -13.36 16.32
C ALA A 7 28.28 -12.05 16.81
N ALA A 8 28.11 -11.10 15.90
CA ALA A 8 27.30 -9.92 16.14
C ALA A 8 25.90 -10.37 16.57
N SER A 9 25.43 -9.87 17.72
CA SER A 9 24.04 -10.06 18.13
C SER A 9 23.10 -9.54 17.04
N PRO A 10 21.98 -10.20 16.76
CA PRO A 10 20.99 -9.65 15.85
C PRO A 10 20.50 -8.30 16.40
N ALA A 11 20.53 -7.29 15.53
CA ALA A 11 19.92 -6.00 15.82
C ALA A 11 18.46 -6.20 16.25
N PRO A 12 17.93 -5.40 17.19
CA PRO A 12 16.51 -5.47 17.55
C PRO A 12 15.65 -5.30 16.28
N PRO A 13 14.54 -6.02 16.14
CA PRO A 13 13.65 -5.81 14.99
C PRO A 13 13.23 -4.34 14.98
N ALA A 14 13.33 -3.70 13.82
CA ALA A 14 12.88 -2.33 13.63
C ALA A 14 11.40 -2.24 14.05
N THR A 15 11.14 -1.47 15.12
CA THR A 15 9.81 -1.24 15.68
C THR A 15 9.05 -0.27 14.79
N GLY A 16 8.78 -0.67 13.55
CA GLY A 16 7.91 0.06 12.62
C GLY A 16 6.46 -0.38 12.80
N SER A 17 5.53 0.57 12.75
CA SER A 17 4.09 0.30 12.74
C SER A 17 3.76 -0.75 11.69
N ARG A 18 3.06 -1.82 12.09
CA ARG A 18 2.87 -3.00 11.21
C ARG A 18 1.66 -2.88 10.29
N ILE A 19 0.67 -2.09 10.69
CA ILE A 19 -0.60 -1.93 9.97
C ILE A 19 -0.81 -0.45 9.69
N PHE A 20 -1.05 -0.11 8.43
CA PHE A 20 -1.43 1.24 8.03
C PHE A 20 -2.88 1.25 7.51
N ILE A 21 -3.73 2.13 8.06
CA ILE A 21 -5.11 2.37 7.60
C ILE A 21 -5.16 3.65 6.79
N SER A 22 -5.27 3.49 5.47
CA SER A 22 -5.42 4.55 4.47
C SER A 22 -6.90 4.68 4.12
N TYR A 23 -7.46 5.88 4.27
CA TYR A 23 -8.87 6.16 4.01
C TYR A 23 -9.07 7.62 3.64
N ARG A 24 -10.20 7.93 3.01
CA ARG A 24 -10.59 9.31 2.70
C ARG A 24 -11.60 9.77 3.74
N ARG A 25 -11.31 10.85 4.46
CA ARG A 25 -12.11 11.27 5.63
C ARG A 25 -13.55 11.60 5.27
N GLU A 26 -13.75 12.25 4.14
CA GLU A 26 -15.04 12.66 3.61
C GLU A 26 -15.90 11.46 3.19
N ASP A 27 -15.28 10.32 2.89
CA ASP A 27 -15.92 9.11 2.36
C ASP A 27 -16.16 8.04 3.44
N SER A 28 -15.21 7.84 4.36
CA SER A 28 -15.21 6.64 5.21
C SER A 28 -14.69 6.84 6.64
N ALA A 29 -14.63 8.08 7.15
CA ALA A 29 -14.10 8.35 8.49
C ALA A 29 -14.76 7.55 9.63
N GLY A 30 -16.09 7.37 9.59
CA GLY A 30 -16.82 6.60 10.60
C GLY A 30 -16.38 5.13 10.65
N HIS A 31 -16.37 4.46 9.51
CA HIS A 31 -15.94 3.06 9.39
C HIS A 31 -14.45 2.90 9.68
N ALA A 32 -13.62 3.83 9.21
CA ALA A 32 -12.18 3.79 9.46
C ALA A 32 -11.86 3.94 10.95
N GLY A 33 -12.54 4.83 11.68
CA GLY A 33 -12.41 4.96 13.13
C GLY A 33 -12.86 3.70 13.87
N ARG A 34 -14.04 3.16 13.53
CA ARG A 34 -14.54 1.91 14.13
C ARG A 34 -13.62 0.72 13.83
N LEU A 35 -13.02 0.68 12.65
CA LEU A 35 -12.03 -0.33 12.27
C LEU A 35 -10.75 -0.17 13.10
N PHE A 36 -10.24 1.06 13.22
CA PHE A 36 -9.09 1.38 14.05
C PHE A 36 -9.26 0.86 15.47
N ASP A 37 -10.38 1.14 16.13
CA ASP A 37 -10.63 0.70 17.51
C ASP A 37 -10.53 -0.83 17.65
N ARG A 38 -11.07 -1.58 16.67
CA ARG A 38 -11.05 -3.04 16.69
C ARG A 38 -9.67 -3.62 16.42
N VAL A 39 -8.92 -3.02 15.50
CA VAL A 39 -7.55 -3.43 15.19
C VAL A 39 -6.64 -3.06 16.37
N ALA A 40 -6.80 -1.88 16.97
CA ALA A 40 -6.05 -1.41 18.13
C ALA A 40 -6.27 -2.30 19.35
N ALA A 41 -7.52 -2.69 19.62
CA ALA A 41 -7.84 -3.62 20.69
C ALA A 41 -7.15 -5.00 20.51
N ARG A 42 -6.84 -5.40 19.27
CA ARG A 42 -6.23 -6.71 18.98
C ARG A 42 -4.70 -6.69 18.89
N PHE A 43 -4.11 -5.62 18.35
CA PHE A 43 -2.69 -5.55 18.02
C PHE A 43 -1.91 -4.47 18.79
N GLY A 44 -2.59 -3.59 19.52
CA GLY A 44 -2.00 -2.41 20.14
C GLY A 44 -2.07 -1.20 19.21
N ALA A 45 -2.44 -0.04 19.77
CA ALA A 45 -2.57 1.20 19.01
C ALA A 45 -1.22 1.71 18.48
N ASP A 46 -0.13 1.41 19.18
CA ASP A 46 1.25 1.72 18.80
C ASP A 46 1.71 0.99 17.52
N GLN A 47 1.04 -0.11 17.16
CA GLN A 47 1.32 -0.89 15.96
C GLN A 47 0.55 -0.39 14.72
N ILE A 48 -0.32 0.60 14.89
CA ILE A 48 -1.24 1.06 13.86
C ILE A 48 -0.92 2.50 13.51
N PHE A 49 -0.71 2.72 12.22
CA PHE A 49 -0.70 4.05 11.65
C PHE A 49 -2.04 4.26 10.94
N MET A 50 -2.59 5.47 11.01
CA MET A 50 -3.88 5.81 10.39
C MET A 50 -3.82 7.28 10.03
N ASP A 51 -4.31 7.65 8.83
CA ASP A 51 -4.41 9.05 8.38
C ASP A 51 -3.05 9.75 8.31
N LEU A 52 -2.41 9.86 7.13
CA LEU A 52 -1.25 10.75 6.98
C LEU A 52 -1.69 12.20 7.15
N ARG A 53 -1.63 12.69 8.40
CA ARG A 53 -1.54 14.12 8.68
C ARG A 53 -0.10 14.53 8.46
N ILE A 54 0.09 15.38 7.46
CA ILE A 54 1.34 16.10 7.24
C ILE A 54 1.24 17.37 8.06
N GLU A 55 2.12 17.52 9.03
CA GLU A 55 2.20 18.76 9.81
C GLU A 55 2.72 19.91 8.96
N ALA A 56 2.45 21.15 9.38
CA ALA A 56 2.92 22.32 8.65
C ALA A 56 4.44 22.34 8.58
N GLY A 57 4.99 22.23 7.37
CA GLY A 57 6.44 22.23 7.11
C GLY A 57 7.08 20.84 7.02
N GLU A 58 6.34 19.75 7.22
CA GLU A 58 6.82 18.40 6.93
C GLU A 58 6.90 18.14 5.41
N ASP A 59 7.95 17.43 4.98
CA ASP A 59 8.03 16.92 3.61
C ASP A 59 7.07 15.73 3.45
N PHE A 60 6.12 15.89 2.54
CA PHE A 60 5.08 14.88 2.33
C PHE A 60 5.62 13.56 1.75
N VAL A 61 6.69 13.61 0.93
CA VAL A 61 7.31 12.42 0.34
C VAL A 61 7.98 11.61 1.43
N GLU A 62 8.70 12.27 2.32
CA GLU A 62 9.31 11.64 3.50
C GLU A 62 8.22 11.01 4.38
N ARG A 63 7.14 11.73 4.64
CA ARG A 63 6.05 11.26 5.50
C ARG A 63 5.31 10.04 4.95
N ILE A 64 5.10 9.97 3.63
CA ILE A 64 4.55 8.78 2.96
C ILE A 64 5.56 7.63 3.00
N ALA A 65 6.84 7.92 2.76
CA ALA A 65 7.89 6.92 2.81
C ALA A 65 8.04 6.30 4.21
N GLU A 66 7.87 7.09 5.27
CA GLU A 66 7.84 6.62 6.65
C GLU A 66 6.60 5.77 6.94
N GLY A 67 5.41 6.28 6.64
CA GLY A 67 4.15 5.60 6.92
C GLY A 67 4.00 4.26 6.19
N VAL A 68 4.40 4.22 4.91
CA VAL A 68 4.31 3.01 4.08
C VAL A 68 5.58 2.14 4.20
N GLY A 69 6.75 2.74 4.36
CA GLY A 69 8.03 2.03 4.38
C GLY A 69 8.22 1.11 5.58
N GLY A 70 7.55 1.39 6.70
CA GLY A 70 7.59 0.56 7.91
C GLY A 70 6.51 -0.51 8.02
N CYS A 71 5.45 -0.47 7.20
CA CYS A 71 4.28 -1.33 7.41
C CYS A 71 4.31 -2.64 6.63
N ALA A 72 3.91 -3.73 7.32
CA ALA A 72 3.73 -5.04 6.72
C ALA A 72 2.40 -5.13 5.95
N VAL A 73 1.38 -4.39 6.39
CA VAL A 73 0.04 -4.37 5.80
C VAL A 73 -0.45 -2.94 5.62
N LEU A 74 -0.99 -2.62 4.44
CA LEU A 74 -1.79 -1.42 4.19
C LEU A 74 -3.24 -1.84 3.95
N LEU A 75 -4.16 -1.29 4.74
CA LEU A 75 -5.60 -1.37 4.56
C LEU A 75 -6.07 -0.13 3.80
N ALA A 76 -6.50 -0.30 2.55
CA ALA A 76 -7.09 0.78 1.77
C ALA A 76 -8.61 0.72 1.95
N VAL A 77 -9.16 1.61 2.76
CA VAL A 77 -10.60 1.72 3.00
C VAL A 77 -11.24 2.46 1.84
N ILE A 78 -12.19 1.80 1.18
CA ILE A 78 -12.86 2.25 -0.03
C ILE A 78 -14.36 2.33 0.29
N GLY A 79 -14.88 3.55 0.43
CA GLY A 79 -16.31 3.83 0.43
C GLY A 79 -16.87 3.98 -0.98
N ASP A 80 -18.15 4.29 -1.06
CA ASP A 80 -18.93 4.37 -2.29
C ASP A 80 -18.62 5.61 -3.13
N GLU A 81 -18.09 6.68 -2.52
CA GLU A 81 -17.65 7.88 -3.23
C GLU A 81 -16.16 7.87 -3.58
N TRP A 82 -15.38 6.95 -3.02
CA TRP A 82 -13.93 6.86 -3.13
C TRP A 82 -13.37 7.05 -4.55
N LEU A 83 -14.02 6.42 -5.53
CA LEU A 83 -13.57 6.40 -6.92
C LEU A 83 -13.80 7.72 -7.66
N ASP A 84 -14.95 8.36 -7.41
CA ASP A 84 -15.44 9.48 -8.20
C ASP A 84 -15.40 10.82 -7.47
N MET A 85 -14.94 10.83 -6.20
CA MET A 85 -14.82 12.06 -5.42
C MET A 85 -13.95 13.09 -6.14
N ARG A 86 -14.42 14.35 -6.13
CA ARG A 86 -13.83 15.47 -6.86
C ARG A 86 -13.22 16.51 -5.93
N ASP A 87 -12.21 17.21 -6.44
CA ASP A 87 -11.63 18.39 -5.81
C ASP A 87 -12.53 19.63 -6.03
N GLY A 88 -12.09 20.78 -5.51
CA GLY A 88 -12.81 22.05 -5.69
C GLY A 88 -12.86 22.56 -7.14
N ALA A 89 -12.03 22.02 -8.03
CA ALA A 89 -12.02 22.33 -9.46
C ALA A 89 -12.88 21.35 -10.28
N GLY A 90 -13.44 20.32 -9.64
CA GLY A 90 -14.26 19.30 -10.28
C GLY A 90 -13.46 18.16 -10.92
N ASN A 91 -12.15 18.04 -10.70
CA ASN A 91 -11.35 16.89 -11.16
C ASN A 91 -11.47 15.75 -10.17
N ARG A 92 -11.41 14.49 -10.63
CA ARG A 92 -11.37 13.35 -9.71
C ARG A 92 -10.07 13.40 -8.91
N ARG A 93 -10.18 13.31 -7.59
CA ARG A 93 -9.01 13.40 -6.70
C ARG A 93 -7.99 12.30 -6.97
N LEU A 94 -8.44 11.10 -7.30
CA LEU A 94 -7.53 10.00 -7.64
C LEU A 94 -6.73 10.24 -8.92
N ASP A 95 -7.19 11.10 -9.82
CA ASP A 95 -6.46 11.42 -11.05
C ASP A 95 -5.31 12.42 -10.78
N ASP A 96 -5.42 13.22 -9.71
CA ASP A 96 -4.37 14.11 -9.23
C ASP A 96 -3.16 13.30 -8.73
N PHE A 97 -1.96 13.66 -9.19
CA PHE A 97 -0.71 13.03 -8.77
C PHE A 97 -0.30 13.44 -7.35
N GLU A 98 -0.84 14.53 -6.82
CA GLU A 98 -0.55 15.05 -5.48
C GLU A 98 -1.58 14.59 -4.43
N ASP A 99 -2.62 13.83 -4.80
CA ASP A 99 -3.58 13.27 -3.84
C ASP A 99 -2.90 12.24 -2.93
N PHE A 100 -2.95 12.48 -1.62
CA PHE A 100 -2.28 11.66 -0.62
C PHE A 100 -2.71 10.19 -0.66
N LEU A 101 -4.01 9.94 -0.83
CA LEU A 101 -4.53 8.58 -0.88
C LEU A 101 -3.98 7.81 -2.08
N ARG A 102 -3.91 8.47 -3.24
CA ARG A 102 -3.24 7.90 -4.42
C ARG A 102 -1.78 7.58 -4.11
N LEU A 103 -1.03 8.53 -3.57
CA LEU A 103 0.41 8.35 -3.32
C LEU A 103 0.69 7.22 -2.32
N GLU A 104 -0.07 7.13 -1.22
CA GLU A 104 0.03 6.05 -0.24
C GLU A 104 -0.17 4.66 -0.89
N ILE A 105 -1.23 4.54 -1.69
CA ILE A 105 -1.57 3.26 -2.34
C ILE A 105 -0.53 2.90 -3.40
N VAL A 106 -0.06 3.86 -4.21
CA VAL A 106 1.02 3.63 -5.18
C VAL A 106 2.29 3.18 -4.46
N ALA A 107 2.70 3.87 -3.39
CA ALA A 107 3.87 3.50 -2.61
C ALA A 107 3.75 2.08 -2.04
N ALA A 108 2.56 1.67 -1.56
CA ALA A 108 2.34 0.32 -1.05
C ALA A 108 2.34 -0.75 -2.16
N LEU A 109 1.88 -0.41 -3.37
CA LEU A 109 1.92 -1.29 -4.54
C LEU A 109 3.35 -1.59 -5.01
N GLU A 110 4.27 -0.64 -4.82
CA GLU A 110 5.68 -0.73 -5.22
C GLU A 110 6.58 -1.45 -4.20
N ARG A 111 6.08 -1.66 -2.98
CA ARG A 111 6.82 -2.24 -1.85
C ARG A 111 6.37 -3.68 -1.54
N PRO A 112 7.12 -4.44 -0.74
CA PRO A 112 6.68 -5.74 -0.22
C PRO A 112 5.59 -5.63 0.87
N THR A 113 4.75 -4.59 0.80
CA THR A 113 3.62 -4.36 1.70
C THR A 113 2.40 -5.14 1.22
N ARG A 114 1.71 -5.84 2.12
CA ARG A 114 0.43 -6.48 1.79
C ARG A 114 -0.65 -5.41 1.74
N LEU A 115 -1.02 -5.01 0.53
CA LEU A 115 -2.18 -4.15 0.29
C LEU A 115 -3.48 -4.96 0.31
N VAL A 116 -4.41 -4.60 1.21
CA VAL A 116 -5.73 -5.20 1.35
C VAL A 116 -6.80 -4.11 1.16
N PRO A 117 -7.59 -4.15 0.08
CA PRO A 117 -8.77 -3.30 -0.05
C PRO A 117 -9.84 -3.71 0.98
N VAL A 118 -10.42 -2.71 1.66
CA VAL A 118 -11.49 -2.87 2.63
C VAL A 118 -12.69 -2.07 2.14
N LEU A 119 -13.75 -2.76 1.71
CA LEU A 119 -14.95 -2.13 1.17
C LEU A 119 -15.91 -1.79 2.31
N VAL A 120 -16.40 -0.56 2.35
CA VAL A 120 -17.38 -0.07 3.32
C VAL A 120 -18.53 0.63 2.59
N HIS A 121 -19.62 0.97 3.28
CA HIS A 121 -20.79 1.65 2.66
C HIS A 121 -21.39 0.95 1.43
N GLY A 122 -21.22 -0.37 1.30
CA GLY A 122 -21.68 -1.11 0.12
C GLY A 122 -20.86 -0.82 -1.15
N ALA A 123 -19.66 -0.24 -1.00
CA ALA A 123 -18.75 -0.02 -2.11
C ALA A 123 -18.42 -1.30 -2.86
N VAL A 124 -18.20 -1.16 -4.16
CA VAL A 124 -17.74 -2.23 -5.03
C VAL A 124 -16.28 -2.00 -5.41
N MET A 125 -15.53 -3.07 -5.61
CA MET A 125 -14.15 -2.94 -6.06
C MET A 125 -14.09 -2.22 -7.43
N PRO A 126 -13.33 -1.12 -7.56
CA PRO A 126 -13.13 -0.45 -8.83
C PRO A 126 -12.50 -1.38 -9.87
N LEU A 127 -12.89 -1.20 -11.13
CA LEU A 127 -12.24 -1.92 -12.22
C LEU A 127 -10.94 -1.22 -12.60
N ALA A 128 -9.97 -1.98 -13.10
CA ALA A 128 -8.66 -1.45 -13.49
C ALA A 128 -8.73 -0.31 -14.52
N ARG A 129 -9.78 -0.27 -15.35
CA ARG A 129 -10.00 0.76 -16.37
C ARG A 129 -10.55 2.09 -15.82
N ASP A 130 -11.15 2.05 -14.63
CA ASP A 130 -11.75 3.23 -13.99
C ASP A 130 -10.72 3.92 -13.06
N LEU A 131 -9.56 3.29 -12.87
CA LEU A 131 -8.45 3.76 -12.06
C LEU A 131 -7.36 4.41 -12.92
N PRO A 132 -6.64 5.41 -12.37
CA PRO A 132 -5.37 5.84 -12.93
C PRO A 132 -4.42 4.65 -13.13
N ALA A 133 -3.56 4.72 -14.16
CA ALA A 133 -2.67 3.62 -14.53
C ALA A 133 -1.80 3.11 -13.36
N ALA A 134 -1.34 4.01 -12.49
CA ALA A 134 -0.53 3.67 -11.31
C ALA A 134 -1.33 2.87 -10.25
N LEU A 135 -2.65 3.05 -10.19
CA LEU A 135 -3.55 2.37 -9.26
C LEU A 135 -4.19 1.12 -9.84
N ALA A 136 -4.17 0.90 -11.16
CA ALA A 136 -4.74 -0.27 -11.81
C ALA A 136 -4.38 -1.63 -11.15
N PRO A 137 -3.17 -1.85 -10.58
CA PRO A 137 -2.87 -3.06 -9.82
C PRO A 137 -3.72 -3.30 -8.56
N LEU A 138 -4.31 -2.26 -7.96
CA LEU A 138 -5.23 -2.36 -6.81
C LEU A 138 -6.46 -3.22 -7.16
N ALA A 139 -7.01 -3.06 -8.37
CA ALA A 139 -8.19 -3.81 -8.82
C ALA A 139 -7.98 -5.33 -8.89
N ARG A 140 -6.73 -5.80 -8.82
CA ARG A 140 -6.39 -7.24 -8.81
C ARG A 140 -6.19 -7.79 -7.39
N ARG A 141 -6.39 -6.98 -6.36
CA ARG A 141 -6.28 -7.39 -4.96
C ARG A 141 -7.63 -7.91 -4.47
N ASN A 142 -7.60 -9.00 -3.70
CA ASN A 142 -8.80 -9.52 -3.07
C ASN A 142 -9.22 -8.57 -1.94
N ALA A 143 -10.44 -8.05 -2.04
CA ALA A 143 -11.01 -7.17 -1.04
C ALA A 143 -11.68 -7.95 0.10
N ILE A 144 -11.83 -7.29 1.24
CA ILE A 144 -12.70 -7.71 2.34
C ILE A 144 -13.80 -6.66 2.47
N GLU A 145 -15.06 -7.09 2.44
CA GLU A 145 -16.21 -6.22 2.66
C GLU A 145 -16.53 -6.17 4.16
N LEU A 146 -16.79 -4.96 4.68
CA LEU A 146 -17.31 -4.73 6.02
C LEU A 146 -18.71 -4.15 5.92
N SER A 147 -19.71 -4.98 6.21
CA SER A 147 -21.11 -4.55 6.21
C SER A 147 -21.52 -4.01 7.58
N ASP A 148 -22.41 -3.02 7.63
CA ASP A 148 -22.94 -2.52 8.90
C ASP A 148 -23.75 -3.60 9.64
N ALA A 149 -24.47 -4.44 8.88
CA ALA A 149 -25.31 -5.50 9.43
C ALA A 149 -24.52 -6.65 10.08
N ARG A 150 -23.27 -6.91 9.66
CA ARG A 150 -22.45 -8.02 10.15
C ARG A 150 -21.06 -7.57 10.59
N TRP A 151 -20.94 -6.32 11.03
CA TRP A 151 -19.68 -5.67 11.33
C TRP A 151 -18.69 -6.54 12.14
N ASP A 152 -19.13 -7.07 13.28
CA ASP A 152 -18.23 -7.82 14.16
C ASP A 152 -17.71 -9.12 13.51
N TYR A 153 -18.54 -9.76 12.69
CA TYR A 153 -18.16 -10.95 11.94
C TYR A 153 -17.16 -10.60 10.83
N ASP A 154 -17.46 -9.57 10.03
CA ASP A 154 -16.62 -9.15 8.91
C ASP A 154 -15.26 -8.62 9.39
N VAL A 155 -15.23 -7.82 10.45
CA VAL A 155 -13.99 -7.38 11.11
C VAL A 155 -13.24 -8.56 11.71
N GLY A 156 -13.93 -9.53 12.32
CA GLY A 156 -13.29 -10.76 12.82
C GLY A 156 -12.54 -11.53 11.73
N ARG A 157 -13.08 -11.58 10.51
CA ARG A 157 -12.42 -12.17 9.33
C ARG A 157 -11.21 -11.36 8.87
N LEU A 158 -11.30 -10.04 8.92
CA LEU A 158 -10.17 -9.14 8.64
C LEU A 158 -9.05 -9.34 9.66
N LEU A 159 -9.34 -9.37 10.96
CA LEU A 159 -8.34 -9.58 12.01
C LEU A 159 -7.59 -10.91 11.85
N GLN A 160 -8.29 -12.01 11.53
CA GLN A 160 -7.66 -13.31 11.22
C GLN A 160 -6.76 -13.25 9.98
N THR A 161 -7.08 -12.38 9.02
CA THR A 161 -6.24 -12.16 7.84
C THR A 161 -4.99 -11.37 8.22
N LEU A 162 -5.12 -10.35 9.06
CA LEU A 162 -4.00 -9.58 9.57
C LEU A 162 -3.06 -10.45 10.40
N GLU A 163 -3.56 -11.26 11.33
CA GLU A 163 -2.76 -12.20 12.13
C GLU A 163 -1.84 -13.06 11.25
N ARG A 164 -2.41 -13.73 10.25
CA ARG A 164 -1.64 -14.59 9.33
C ARG A 164 -0.57 -13.83 8.55
N VAL A 165 -0.86 -12.60 8.14
CA VAL A 165 0.09 -11.78 7.39
C VAL A 165 1.22 -11.29 8.30
N LEU A 166 0.92 -10.96 9.55
CA LEU A 166 1.92 -10.50 10.52
C LEU A 166 2.76 -11.64 11.11
N GLU A 167 2.23 -12.85 11.15
CA GLU A 167 2.95 -14.07 11.57
C GLU A 167 3.87 -14.63 10.48
N THR A 168 3.62 -14.29 9.21
CA THR A 168 4.45 -14.72 8.09
C THR A 168 5.43 -13.59 7.75
N PRO A 169 6.75 -13.76 7.93
CA PRO A 169 7.72 -12.78 7.46
C PRO A 169 7.51 -12.56 5.96
N ALA A 170 7.39 -11.31 5.52
CA ALA A 170 7.36 -11.00 4.10
C ALA A 170 8.63 -11.58 3.47
N THR A 171 8.48 -12.63 2.64
CA THR A 171 9.60 -13.13 1.85
C THR A 171 10.07 -11.96 0.97
N PRO A 172 11.35 -11.55 1.06
CA PRO A 172 11.87 -10.50 0.19
C PRO A 172 11.55 -10.87 -1.25
N ARG A 173 10.76 -10.03 -1.92
CA ARG A 173 10.51 -10.20 -3.34
C ARG A 173 11.85 -9.96 -4.02
N ASP A 174 12.40 -10.98 -4.66
CA ASP A 174 13.60 -10.82 -5.48
C ASP A 174 13.41 -9.61 -6.40
N PRO A 175 14.38 -8.69 -6.47
CA PRO A 175 14.27 -7.55 -7.37
C PRO A 175 13.99 -8.08 -8.78
N PRO A 176 13.10 -7.41 -9.55
CA PRO A 176 12.87 -7.80 -10.92
C PRO A 176 14.22 -7.90 -11.63
N PRO A 177 14.49 -8.98 -12.40
CA PRO A 177 15.76 -9.12 -13.08
C PRO A 177 16.02 -7.85 -13.89
N PRO A 178 17.24 -7.29 -13.86
CA PRO A 178 17.54 -6.04 -14.52
C PRO A 178 17.09 -6.14 -15.97
N ALA A 179 16.31 -5.13 -16.42
CA ALA A 179 15.81 -5.06 -17.77
C ALA A 179 16.99 -5.30 -18.72
N ARG A 180 16.93 -6.40 -19.48
CA ARG A 180 17.92 -6.69 -20.51
C ARG A 180 17.86 -5.56 -21.51
N MET A 181 18.83 -4.64 -21.43
CA MET A 181 19.01 -3.62 -22.45
C MET A 181 19.15 -4.34 -23.80
N PRO A 182 18.41 -3.92 -24.85
CA PRO A 182 18.60 -4.49 -26.16
C PRO A 182 20.06 -4.30 -26.54
N ARG A 183 20.76 -5.41 -26.81
CA ARG A 183 22.13 -5.38 -27.30
C ARG A 183 22.13 -4.48 -28.53
N ARG A 184 22.89 -3.37 -28.47
CA ARG A 184 23.23 -2.56 -29.64
C ARG A 184 23.71 -3.52 -30.72
N THR A 185 22.91 -3.72 -31.76
CA THR A 185 23.32 -4.42 -32.97
C THR A 185 24.53 -3.67 -33.51
N ARG A 186 25.68 -4.36 -33.58
CA ARG A 186 26.84 -3.86 -34.33
C ARG A 186 26.38 -3.64 -35.76
N GLY A 187 26.70 -2.48 -36.31
CA GLY A 187 26.36 -2.09 -37.67
C GLY A 187 26.76 -3.16 -38.68
N VAL A 188 25.84 -3.46 -39.57
CA VAL A 188 26.08 -4.26 -40.78
C VAL A 188 26.96 -3.40 -41.70
N PRO A 189 28.11 -3.87 -42.19
CA PRO A 189 28.87 -3.14 -43.20
C PRO A 189 28.13 -3.17 -44.54
N MET A 190 27.96 -1.99 -45.15
CA MET A 190 27.46 -1.82 -46.51
C MET A 190 28.41 -2.47 -47.53
N PRO A 191 27.92 -3.20 -48.54
CA PRO A 191 28.78 -3.65 -49.63
C PRO A 191 29.12 -2.46 -50.54
N LEU A 192 30.39 -2.35 -50.91
CA LEU A 192 30.86 -1.45 -51.96
C LEU A 192 30.35 -1.96 -53.32
N VAL A 193 29.57 -1.13 -54.02
CA VAL A 193 29.18 -1.35 -55.41
C VAL A 193 30.40 -1.07 -56.29
N GLY A 194 30.84 -2.08 -57.04
CA GLY A 194 31.95 -1.98 -58.00
C GLY A 194 31.57 -1.22 -59.27
N ALA A 195 32.57 -0.59 -59.86
CA ALA A 195 32.57 -0.03 -61.22
C ALA A 195 32.97 -1.10 -62.25
#